data_AF-A0A975FBL2-F1
#
_entry.id   AF-A0A975FBL2-F1
#
_cell.length_a   1.000
_cell.length_b   1.000
_cell.length_c   1.000
_cell.angle_alpha   90.00
_cell.angle_beta   90.00
_cell.angle_gamma   90.00
#
_symmetry.space_group_name_H-M   'P 1'
#
loop_
_entity.id
_entity.type
_entity.pdbx_description
1 polymer ?
#
loop_
_entity_poly.entity_id
_entity_poly.type
_entity_poly.pdbx_seq_one_letter_code
_entity_poly.pdbx_strand_id
1 'polypeptide(L)'
;MHPIICYKSLMTHWQHLLFPSKPRSYPGYRWVNILMRSLHLVGIAGISGGFLFDLPKAQYQPFWQLAITTGSLLVLLYVWENGRWLLQLKGMVVIFKLFLLLLASLLPLWRAELFVVIILISGVVAHAPGKVRGFSPFI
;
A
#
# COMPACT_ATOMS: atom_id res chain seq x y z
N MET A 1 25.05 -31.63 21.41
CA MET A 1 24.80 -30.30 22.00
C MET A 1 24.75 -29.27 20.87
N HIS A 2 23.58 -29.08 20.25
CA HIS A 2 22.62 -27.97 20.44
C HIS A 2 22.96 -26.62 19.75
N PRO A 3 22.86 -26.52 18.40
CA PRO A 3 22.84 -25.25 17.67
C PRO A 3 21.44 -24.58 17.56
N ILE A 4 20.41 -25.12 18.20
CA ILE A 4 18.99 -24.75 17.97
C ILE A 4 18.55 -23.47 18.72
N ILE A 5 19.32 -23.00 19.70
CA ILE A 5 18.86 -21.95 20.65
C ILE A 5 18.95 -20.52 20.08
N CYS A 6 19.88 -20.24 19.15
CA CYS A 6 20.08 -18.88 18.60
C CYS A 6 18.93 -18.43 17.67
N TYR A 7 18.32 -19.36 16.94
CA TYR A 7 17.24 -19.05 15.99
C TYR A 7 15.94 -18.61 16.68
N LYS A 8 15.63 -19.18 17.85
CA LYS A 8 14.44 -18.81 18.64
C LYS A 8 14.52 -17.38 19.19
N SER A 9 15.71 -16.87 19.51
CA SER A 9 15.90 -15.52 20.08
C SER A 9 15.76 -14.41 19.02
N LEU A 10 16.25 -14.66 17.80
CA LEU A 10 16.04 -13.74 16.68
C LEU A 10 14.55 -13.69 16.28
N MET A 11 13.89 -14.85 16.20
CA MET A 11 12.46 -14.92 15.84
C MET A 11 11.54 -14.17 16.81
N THR A 12 11.79 -14.26 18.12
CA THR A 12 10.96 -13.58 19.13
C THR A 12 11.12 -12.05 19.07
N HIS A 13 12.32 -11.54 18.73
CA HIS A 13 12.53 -10.10 18.59
C HIS A 13 11.79 -9.51 17.38
N TRP A 14 11.84 -10.19 16.22
CA TRP A 14 11.09 -9.78 15.02
C TRP A 14 9.57 -9.83 15.24
N GLN A 15 9.07 -10.79 16.02
CA GLN A 15 7.65 -10.90 16.35
C GLN A 15 7.15 -9.69 17.15
N HIS A 16 7.90 -9.23 18.17
CA HIS A 16 7.51 -8.04 18.93
C HIS A 16 7.68 -6.73 18.15
N LEU A 17 8.64 -6.68 17.22
CA LEU A 17 8.83 -5.52 16.32
C LEU A 17 7.74 -5.42 15.26
N LEU A 18 7.34 -6.51 14.63
CA LEU A 18 6.33 -6.47 13.57
C LEU A 18 4.89 -6.59 14.10
N PHE A 19 4.66 -7.27 15.22
CA PHE A 19 3.32 -7.55 15.74
C PHE A 19 3.12 -7.04 17.17
N PRO A 20 3.18 -5.71 17.41
CA PRO A 20 2.92 -5.19 18.75
C PRO A 20 1.48 -5.47 19.19
N SER A 21 1.27 -5.64 20.50
CA SER A 21 -0.06 -5.89 21.08
C SER A 21 -0.98 -4.66 20.93
N LYS A 22 -0.42 -3.46 21.04
CA LYS A 22 -1.08 -2.18 20.69
C LYS A 22 -0.43 -1.56 19.45
N PRO A 23 -1.21 -1.04 18.48
CA PRO A 23 -0.66 -0.32 17.33
C PRO A 23 0.23 0.85 17.78
N ARG A 24 1.35 1.08 17.09
CA ARG A 24 2.23 2.21 17.38
C ARG A 24 1.62 3.51 16.87
N SER A 25 1.65 4.56 17.68
CA SER A 25 1.17 5.89 17.31
C SER A 25 2.03 7.00 17.91
N TYR A 26 2.10 8.14 17.24
CA TYR A 26 2.76 9.36 17.72
C TYR A 26 1.86 10.59 17.46
N PRO A 27 2.03 11.70 18.21
CA PRO A 27 1.25 12.92 17.98
C PRO A 27 1.48 13.44 16.56
N GLY A 28 0.42 13.49 15.75
CA GLY A 28 0.47 13.89 14.33
C GLY A 28 0.38 12.75 13.32
N TYR A 29 0.37 11.48 13.75
CA TYR A 29 0.24 10.31 12.86
C TYR A 29 -0.91 10.42 11.84
N ARG A 30 -2.06 10.92 12.30
CA ARG A 30 -3.24 11.12 11.44
C ARG A 30 -3.00 12.17 10.36
N TRP A 31 -2.34 13.27 10.69
CA TRP A 31 -2.05 14.35 9.73
C TRP A 31 -1.00 13.91 8.70
N VAL A 32 0.02 13.17 9.12
CA VAL A 32 0.99 12.56 8.19
C VAL A 32 0.29 11.62 7.22
N ASN A 33 -0.60 10.76 7.72
CA ASN A 33 -1.40 9.88 6.85
C ASN A 33 -2.25 10.65 5.85
N ILE A 34 -2.94 11.71 6.30
CA ILE A 34 -3.78 12.55 5.41
C ILE A 34 -2.90 13.18 4.34
N LEU A 35 -1.80 13.82 4.71
CA LEU A 35 -0.88 14.48 3.78
C LEU A 35 -0.34 13.50 2.73
N MET A 36 0.17 12.35 3.16
CA MET A 36 0.72 11.34 2.26
C MET A 36 -0.35 10.80 1.31
N ARG A 37 -1.58 10.57 1.77
CA ARG A 37 -2.69 10.13 0.91
C ARG A 37 -3.11 11.21 -0.08
N SER A 38 -3.13 12.48 0.34
CA SER A 38 -3.44 13.60 -0.55
C SER A 38 -2.37 13.75 -1.64
N LEU A 39 -1.09 13.72 -1.29
CA LEU A 39 0.00 13.76 -2.27
C LEU A 39 -0.03 12.54 -3.20
N HIS A 40 -0.33 11.36 -2.66
CA HIS A 40 -0.51 10.16 -3.47
C HIS A 40 -1.64 10.32 -4.49
N LEU A 41 -2.79 10.88 -4.09
CA LEU A 41 -3.90 11.16 -5.00
C LEU A 41 -3.53 12.15 -6.10
N VAL A 42 -2.72 13.18 -5.80
CA VAL A 42 -2.17 14.08 -6.83
C VAL A 42 -1.32 13.31 -7.83
N GLY A 43 -0.45 12.41 -7.36
CA GLY A 43 0.34 11.53 -8.22
C GLY A 43 -0.54 10.63 -9.10
N ILE A 44 -1.54 9.97 -8.51
CA ILE A 44 -2.50 9.13 -9.26
C ILE A 44 -3.24 9.95 -10.31
N ALA A 45 -3.73 11.15 -9.97
CA ALA A 45 -4.44 12.02 -10.91
C ALA A 45 -3.58 12.41 -12.12
N GLY A 46 -2.29 12.73 -11.90
CA GLY A 46 -1.37 13.04 -12.99
C GLY A 46 -1.01 11.83 -13.87
N ILE A 47 -0.86 10.65 -13.27
CA ILE A 47 -0.62 9.39 -14.02
C ILE A 47 -1.84 9.02 -14.86
N SER A 48 -3.07 9.29 -14.39
CA SER A 48 -4.30 9.05 -15.14
C SER A 48 -4.26 9.70 -16.52
N GLY A 49 -3.74 10.92 -16.63
CA GLY A 49 -3.57 11.59 -17.91
C GLY A 49 -2.64 10.80 -18.85
N GLY A 50 -1.53 10.30 -18.28
CA GLY A 50 -0.58 9.46 -19.00
C GLY A 50 -1.15 8.15 -19.52
N PHE A 51 -1.93 7.46 -18.69
CA PHE A 51 -2.41 6.12 -18.99
C PHE A 51 -3.69 6.10 -19.83
N LEU A 52 -4.56 7.11 -19.70
CA LEU A 52 -5.83 7.18 -20.42
C LEU A 52 -5.71 7.87 -21.78
N PHE A 53 -4.79 8.83 -21.93
CA PHE A 53 -4.63 9.63 -23.16
C PHE A 53 -3.31 9.35 -23.88
N ASP A 54 -2.58 8.32 -23.46
CA ASP A 54 -1.28 7.91 -24.03
C ASP A 54 -0.27 9.06 -24.16
N LEU A 55 -0.21 9.93 -23.15
CA LEU A 55 0.72 11.07 -23.15
C LEU A 55 2.18 10.59 -23.12
N PRO A 56 3.12 11.37 -23.68
CA PRO A 56 4.53 11.08 -23.55
C PRO A 56 4.96 10.89 -22.08
N LYS A 57 5.78 9.87 -21.81
CA LYS A 57 6.25 9.52 -20.46
C LYS A 57 6.83 10.69 -19.67
N ALA A 58 7.51 11.62 -20.35
CA ALA A 58 8.08 12.80 -19.73
C ALA A 58 7.03 13.68 -19.01
N GLN A 59 5.79 13.71 -19.51
CA GLN A 59 4.73 14.57 -18.97
C GLN A 59 4.12 14.03 -17.67
N TYR A 60 3.99 12.71 -17.54
CA TYR A 60 3.41 12.09 -16.34
C TYR A 60 4.46 11.52 -15.37
N GLN A 61 5.74 11.50 -15.72
CA GLN A 61 6.79 10.93 -14.89
C GLN A 61 6.92 11.58 -13.49
N PRO A 62 6.86 12.91 -13.33
CA PRO A 62 6.92 13.51 -11.99
C PRO A 62 5.79 12.99 -11.08
N PHE A 63 4.60 12.79 -11.65
CA PHE A 63 3.43 12.25 -10.95
C PHE A 63 3.59 10.76 -10.63
N TRP A 64 4.20 9.99 -11.53
CA TRP A 64 4.57 8.60 -11.29
C TRP A 64 5.52 8.46 -10.09
N GLN A 65 6.58 9.27 -10.07
CA GLN A 65 7.52 9.31 -8.94
C GLN A 65 6.81 9.71 -7.65
N LEU A 66 5.96 10.73 -7.69
CA LEU A 66 5.17 11.16 -6.53
C LEU A 66 4.26 10.04 -6.01
N ALA A 67 3.54 9.34 -6.89
CA ALA A 67 2.63 8.26 -6.48
C ALA A 67 3.38 7.08 -5.88
N ILE A 68 4.47 6.63 -6.51
CA ILE A 68 5.27 5.51 -6.01
C ILE A 68 5.94 5.84 -4.69
N THR A 69 6.54 7.03 -4.56
CA THR A 69 7.20 7.45 -3.31
C THR A 69 6.22 7.55 -2.15
N THR A 70 5.14 8.32 -2.31
CA THR A 70 4.11 8.49 -1.27
C THR A 70 3.37 7.19 -0.96
N GLY A 71 3.07 6.37 -1.97
CA GLY A 71 2.45 5.06 -1.80
C GLY A 71 3.33 4.09 -1.01
N SER A 72 4.64 4.08 -1.30
CA SER A 72 5.61 3.26 -0.57
C SER A 72 5.75 3.73 0.88
N LEU A 73 5.84 5.03 1.11
CA LEU A 73 5.86 5.61 2.46
C LEU A 73 4.61 5.25 3.26
N LEU A 74 3.42 5.25 2.64
CA LEU A 74 2.18 4.80 3.29
C LEU A 74 2.24 3.32 3.69
N VAL A 75 2.74 2.44 2.81
CA VAL A 75 2.90 1.02 3.14
C VAL A 75 3.86 0.84 4.31
N LEU A 76 5.01 1.52 4.29
CA LEU A 76 5.98 1.49 5.40
C LEU A 76 5.36 1.99 6.70
N LEU A 77 4.59 3.08 6.64
CA LEU A 77 3.90 3.64 7.80
C LEU A 77 2.91 2.65 8.41
N TYR A 78 2.13 1.95 7.57
CA TYR A 78 1.18 0.94 8.05
C TYR A 78 1.85 -0.32 8.61
N VAL A 79 2.92 -0.80 7.97
CA VAL A 79 3.69 -1.94 8.47
C VAL A 79 4.37 -1.59 9.80
N TRP A 80 4.89 -0.38 9.94
CA TRP A 80 5.49 0.11 11.16
C TRP A 80 4.47 0.28 12.31
N GLU A 81 3.27 0.80 12.00
CA GLU A 81 2.16 0.91 12.96
C GLU A 81 1.79 -0.47 13.53
N ASN A 82 1.52 -1.43 12.64
CA ASN A 82 1.22 -2.81 13.01
C ASN A 82 1.37 -3.74 11.79
N GLY A 83 2.34 -4.65 11.82
CA GLY A 83 2.57 -5.63 10.77
C GLY A 83 1.39 -6.58 10.51
N ARG A 84 0.44 -6.71 11.46
CA ARG A 84 -0.84 -7.41 11.20
C ARG A 84 -1.62 -6.77 10.05
N TRP A 85 -1.35 -5.51 9.70
CA TRP A 85 -1.95 -4.82 8.56
C TRP A 85 -1.83 -5.63 7.25
N LEU A 86 -0.70 -6.33 7.05
CA LEU A 86 -0.48 -7.16 5.85
C LEU A 86 -1.46 -8.33 5.74
N LEU A 87 -1.96 -8.82 6.88
CA LEU A 87 -2.90 -9.94 6.96
C LEU A 87 -4.38 -9.50 6.94
N GLN A 88 -4.64 -8.20 7.11
CA GLN A 88 -5.98 -7.64 7.05
C GLN A 88 -6.39 -7.41 5.59
N LEU A 89 -7.71 -7.46 5.30
CA LEU A 89 -8.23 -7.21 3.94
C LEU A 89 -7.70 -5.90 3.34
N LYS A 90 -7.57 -4.84 4.14
CA LYS A 90 -7.01 -3.56 3.66
C LYS A 90 -5.56 -3.68 3.16
N GLY A 91 -4.72 -4.52 3.76
CA GLY A 91 -3.34 -4.76 3.32
C GLY A 91 -3.30 -5.64 2.08
N MET A 92 -4.10 -6.71 2.05
CA MET A 92 -4.24 -7.59 0.89
C MET A 92 -4.70 -6.84 -0.36
N VAL A 93 -5.65 -5.90 -0.21
CA VAL A 93 -6.08 -5.02 -1.30
C VAL A 93 -4.92 -4.20 -1.84
N VAL A 94 -4.04 -3.67 -0.98
CA VAL A 94 -2.89 -2.87 -1.45
C VAL A 94 -1.91 -3.77 -2.22
N ILE A 95 -1.62 -4.97 -1.71
CA ILE A 95 -0.78 -5.95 -2.41
C ILE A 95 -1.37 -6.28 -3.78
N PHE A 96 -2.68 -6.51 -3.85
CA PHE A 96 -3.38 -6.78 -5.10
C PHE A 96 -3.30 -5.60 -6.10
N LYS A 97 -3.41 -4.35 -5.62
CA LYS A 97 -3.20 -3.18 -6.48
C LYS A 97 -1.78 -3.09 -7.03
N LEU A 98 -0.77 -3.41 -6.22
CA LEU A 98 0.62 -3.43 -6.68
C LEU A 98 0.84 -4.49 -7.76
N PHE A 99 0.19 -5.66 -7.61
CA PHE A 99 0.18 -6.70 -8.64
C PHE A 99 -0.48 -6.21 -9.94
N LEU A 100 -1.64 -5.55 -9.86
CA LEU A 100 -2.29 -4.96 -11.04
C LEU A 100 -1.43 -3.87 -11.69
N LEU A 101 -0.72 -3.06 -10.91
CA LEU A 101 0.18 -2.01 -11.42
C LEU A 101 1.39 -2.62 -12.15
N LEU A 102 1.94 -3.71 -11.63
CA LEU A 102 2.97 -4.50 -12.31
C LEU A 102 2.43 -5.04 -13.64
N LEU A 103 1.23 -5.61 -13.63
CA LEU A 103 0.59 -6.13 -14.83
C LEU A 103 0.36 -5.03 -15.89
N ALA A 104 -0.08 -3.84 -15.47
CA ALA A 104 -0.25 -2.68 -16.34
C ALA A 104 1.08 -2.16 -16.95
N SER A 105 2.20 -2.45 -16.28
CA SER A 105 3.54 -2.14 -16.78
C SER A 105 4.01 -3.17 -17.81
N LEU A 106 3.65 -4.44 -17.63
CA LEU A 106 4.01 -5.55 -18.53
C LEU A 106 3.08 -5.67 -19.75
N LEU A 107 1.81 -5.28 -19.62
CA LEU A 107 0.79 -5.34 -20.65
C LEU A 107 0.37 -3.92 -21.08
N PRO A 108 1.16 -3.23 -21.93
CA PRO A 108 0.87 -1.85 -22.34
C PRO A 108 -0.49 -1.73 -23.04
N LEU A 109 -0.94 -2.77 -23.76
CA LEU A 109 -2.24 -2.80 -24.43
C LEU A 109 -3.43 -2.70 -23.45
N TRP A 110 -3.28 -3.23 -22.24
CA TRP A 110 -4.34 -3.28 -21.21
C TRP A 110 -4.10 -2.28 -20.07
N ARG A 111 -3.14 -1.36 -20.25
CA ARG A 111 -2.66 -0.48 -19.18
C ARG A 111 -3.75 0.43 -18.64
N ALA A 112 -4.55 1.02 -19.53
CA ALA A 112 -5.61 1.93 -19.17
C ALA A 112 -6.70 1.21 -18.35
N GLU A 113 -7.14 0.05 -18.83
CA GLU A 113 -8.18 -0.77 -18.23
C GLU A 113 -7.75 -1.27 -16.84
N LEU A 114 -6.53 -1.80 -16.73
CA LEU A 114 -5.97 -2.23 -15.45
C LEU A 114 -5.86 -1.08 -14.46
N PHE A 115 -5.50 0.12 -14.93
CA PHE A 115 -5.42 1.30 -14.08
C PHE A 115 -6.79 1.81 -13.62
N VAL A 116 -7.80 1.77 -14.49
CA VAL A 116 -9.20 2.05 -14.10
C VAL A 116 -9.67 1.07 -13.02
N VAL A 117 -9.37 -0.22 -13.16
CA VAL A 117 -9.67 -1.22 -12.13
C VAL A 117 -8.98 -0.89 -10.80
N ILE A 118 -7.71 -0.48 -10.82
CA ILE A 118 -6.99 -0.03 -9.61
C ILE A 118 -7.70 1.16 -8.93
N ILE A 119 -8.17 2.13 -9.71
CA ILE A 119 -8.92 3.30 -9.20
C ILE A 119 -10.27 2.86 -8.60
N LEU A 120 -11.03 2.00 -9.29
CA LEU A 120 -12.32 1.50 -8.80
C LEU A 120 -12.16 0.75 -7.47
N ILE A 121 -11.21 -0.18 -7.38
CA ILE A 121 -10.89 -0.89 -6.13
C ILE A 121 -10.51 0.12 -5.03
N SER A 122 -9.78 1.18 -5.39
CA SER A 122 -9.40 2.24 -4.44
C SER A 122 -10.60 3.00 -3.89
N GLY A 123 -11.54 3.39 -4.74
CA GLY A 123 -12.78 4.07 -4.33
C GLY A 123 -13.64 3.19 -3.43
N VAL A 124 -13.88 1.94 -3.82
CA VAL A 124 -14.68 0.99 -3.04
C VAL A 124 -14.09 0.77 -1.65
N VAL A 125 -12.78 0.49 -1.57
CA VAL A 125 -12.11 0.19 -0.30
C VAL A 125 -11.97 1.45 0.58
N ALA A 126 -11.91 2.63 -0.01
CA ALA A 126 -11.90 3.89 0.74
C ALA A 126 -13.22 4.13 1.48
N HIS A 127 -14.36 3.74 0.90
CA HIS A 127 -15.71 3.91 1.45
C HIS A 127 -16.26 2.66 2.15
N ALA A 128 -15.54 1.53 2.09
CA ALA A 128 -15.94 0.32 2.78
C ALA A 128 -16.05 0.55 4.30
N PRO A 129 -17.11 0.03 4.96
CA PRO A 129 -17.33 0.21 6.39
C PRO A 129 -16.18 -0.40 7.20
N GLY A 130 -15.88 0.21 8.36
CA GLY A 130 -14.72 -0.14 9.19
C GLY A 130 -14.63 -1.63 9.58
N LYS A 131 -15.79 -2.30 9.70
CA LYS A 131 -15.88 -3.75 9.97
C LYS A 131 -15.29 -4.61 8.83
N VAL A 132 -15.42 -4.19 7.59
CA VAL A 132 -14.89 -4.92 6.41
C VAL A 132 -13.39 -4.67 6.25
N ARG A 133 -12.90 -3.45 6.55
CA ARG A 133 -11.48 -3.11 6.39
C ARG A 133 -10.57 -3.79 7.42
N GLY A 134 -11.12 -4.10 8.59
CA GLY A 134 -10.41 -4.80 9.66
C GLY A 134 -10.54 -6.33 9.63
N PHE A 135 -11.33 -6.89 8.71
CA PHE A 135 -11.52 -8.33 8.60
C PHE A 135 -10.20 -9.02 8.26
N SER A 136 -9.91 -10.09 9.00
CA SER A 136 -8.79 -10.99 8.78
C SER A 136 -9.41 -12.34 8.45
N PRO A 137 -9.33 -12.84 7.21
CA PRO A 137 -9.89 -14.15 6.88
C PRO A 137 -9.17 -15.31 7.60
N PHE A 138 -7.98 -15.04 8.16
CA PHE A 138 -7.06 -16.03 8.71
C PHE A 138 -6.96 -16.00 10.24
N ILE A 139 -7.72 -15.13 10.92
CA ILE A 139 -7.79 -14.98 12.40
C ILE A 139 -9.23 -14.69 12.77
#